data_AF-A0AAD7JER7-F1
#
_entry.id   AF-A0AAD7JER7-F1
#
_cell.length_a   1.000
_cell.length_b   1.000
_cell.length_c   1.000
_cell.angle_alpha   90.00
_cell.angle_beta   90.00
_cell.angle_gamma   90.00
#
_symmetry.space_group_name_H-M   'P 1'
#
loop_
_entity.id
_entity.type
_entity.pdbx_description
1 polymer ?
#
loop_
_entity_poly.entity_id
_entity_poly.type
_entity_poly.pdbx_seq_one_letter_code
_entity_poly.pdbx_strand_id
1 'polypeptide(L)'
;MHRALSIENLSYLPGRYRLMATSAANGSLRDLTRVYSYLDILGEANGRFLLPIFHRSLDPAGIPNAAALDTLSTSSSDDCCERAAMALNCIVHLTRNQTVLSPELMAEFWPRMWVWIKFLHKYRDSVPVMLAADPVATYSTYGSIIAHFALDLIDTTPGLKAVITAAWKVLLGVNGEFQEWTYRLLCQLIESVGMSLEPVGRSQPGTHLAELVEGAGGTLHDLTSLLVLHIRCAVWTPQSRVSAQTLNGMLFSGTKVIGGISDKGPVDAALLSGGVVNATIRGLCSLMHSGLPIQSADTTLCFVFHHLLYFLSIPPGYPTVRRALKAGLLRLILDSSRQSQTVSIYLGRLLKGHISPATVYHSVLLELQKSLADVAELEGLLAFQGSRIFPEWSKFADLAHVRIRLMNEYNAGMHISRKVCSNIDCRLVKPKTQFLRCSACEGGYYCFVDCQSADWAAGHQQSCRELSLARLRLFGTRSKRDTSFLRALVHSDYNRSRGAILLQHMFDGRVNPPTFSTVWLDYSTSAGLLLTAPQPPFPPATTPGEEENERHINRGNMQNHHVVLAEGSAKADLIFQMHIRDPRVRDELRRISNNLPEGGHADVLSLEPATRDEITALLEIEVEEIH
;
A
#
# COMPACT_ATOMS: atom_id res chain seq x y z
N MET A 1 -6.31 31.42 -38.16
CA MET A 1 -4.86 31.18 -38.18
C MET A 1 -4.18 32.33 -37.45
N HIS A 2 -3.46 32.03 -36.38
CA HIS A 2 -2.74 33.02 -35.57
C HIS A 2 -1.71 33.78 -36.42
N ARG A 3 -1.56 35.10 -36.19
CA ARG A 3 -0.69 35.97 -37.03
C ARG A 3 0.76 35.49 -37.08
N ALA A 4 1.27 34.92 -35.99
CA ALA A 4 2.63 34.36 -35.92
C ALA A 4 2.89 33.19 -36.89
N LEU A 5 1.83 32.55 -37.37
CA LEU A 5 1.89 31.41 -38.30
C LEU A 5 1.86 31.81 -39.78
N SER A 6 1.71 33.11 -40.08
CA SER A 6 1.73 33.61 -41.45
C SER A 6 3.10 33.37 -42.11
N ILE A 7 3.09 32.84 -43.34
CA ILE A 7 4.31 32.63 -44.13
C ILE A 7 5.09 33.93 -44.38
N GLU A 8 4.40 35.07 -44.38
CA GLU A 8 4.99 36.40 -44.52
C GLU A 8 5.99 36.71 -43.40
N ASN A 9 5.84 36.07 -42.23
CA ASN A 9 6.75 36.28 -41.12
C ASN A 9 8.18 35.81 -41.41
N LEU A 10 8.38 34.92 -42.39
CA LEU A 10 9.72 34.52 -42.83
C LEU A 10 10.51 35.71 -43.40
N SER A 11 9.82 36.75 -43.88
CA SER A 11 10.47 37.97 -44.37
C SER A 11 11.22 38.74 -43.27
N TYR A 12 10.88 38.55 -41.99
CA TYR A 12 11.59 39.18 -40.88
C TYR A 12 12.90 38.47 -40.50
N LEU A 13 13.16 37.28 -41.05
CA LEU A 13 14.44 36.60 -40.85
C LEU A 13 15.57 37.33 -41.58
N PRO A 14 16.80 37.33 -41.02
CA PRO A 14 17.99 37.81 -41.72
C PRO A 14 18.16 37.09 -43.07
N GLY A 15 18.64 37.82 -44.08
CA GLY A 15 18.63 37.36 -45.48
C GLY A 15 19.22 35.96 -45.70
N ARG A 16 20.31 35.62 -45.00
CA ARG A 16 20.94 34.29 -45.08
C ARG A 16 20.05 33.13 -44.63
N TYR A 17 19.14 33.38 -43.68
CA TYR A 17 18.22 32.36 -43.17
C TYR A 17 16.88 32.35 -43.91
N ARG A 18 16.46 33.50 -44.45
CA ARG A 18 15.18 33.65 -45.16
C ARG A 18 15.03 32.69 -46.33
N LEU A 19 16.06 32.56 -47.17
CA LEU A 19 16.03 31.67 -48.33
C LEU A 19 15.86 30.21 -47.92
N MET A 20 16.65 29.76 -46.94
CA MET A 20 16.56 28.41 -46.40
C MET A 20 15.22 28.14 -45.72
N ALA A 21 14.75 29.08 -44.89
CA ALA A 21 13.48 29.00 -44.20
C ALA A 21 12.28 28.91 -45.17
N THR A 22 12.34 29.65 -46.27
CA THR A 22 11.32 29.59 -47.34
C THR A 22 11.37 28.26 -48.07
N SER A 23 12.57 27.76 -48.39
CA SER A 23 12.75 26.43 -49.00
C SER A 23 12.23 25.31 -48.08
N ALA A 24 12.53 25.37 -46.78
CA ALA A 24 12.02 24.45 -45.78
C ALA A 24 10.48 24.50 -45.69
N ALA A 25 9.88 25.70 -45.70
CA ALA A 25 8.42 25.88 -45.70
C ALA A 25 7.72 25.36 -46.96
N ASN A 26 8.49 25.09 -48.03
CA ASN A 26 8.03 24.47 -49.28
C ASN A 26 8.36 22.97 -49.35
N GLY A 27 8.84 22.37 -48.25
CA GLY A 27 9.04 20.92 -48.14
C GLY A 27 10.49 20.44 -48.28
N SER A 28 11.50 21.32 -48.34
CA SER A 28 12.90 20.90 -48.35
C SER A 28 13.33 20.36 -46.98
N LEU A 29 13.47 19.04 -46.84
CA LEU A 29 13.98 18.40 -45.63
C LEU A 29 15.41 18.85 -45.30
N ARG A 30 16.28 18.91 -46.31
CA ARG A 30 17.67 19.36 -46.16
C ARG A 30 17.76 20.76 -45.54
N ASP A 31 16.94 21.70 -46.01
CA ASP A 31 16.94 23.06 -45.47
C ASP A 31 16.25 23.14 -44.11
N LEU A 32 15.27 22.29 -43.82
CA LEU A 32 14.69 22.17 -42.48
C LEU A 32 15.73 21.68 -41.46
N THR A 33 16.54 20.68 -41.79
CA THR A 33 17.64 20.20 -40.94
C THR A 33 18.67 21.31 -40.69
N ARG A 34 18.95 22.13 -41.70
CA ARG A 34 19.82 23.31 -41.52
C ARG A 34 19.16 24.35 -40.61
N VAL A 35 17.87 24.65 -40.79
CA VAL A 35 17.13 25.56 -39.91
C VAL A 35 17.23 25.09 -38.45
N TYR A 36 17.07 23.79 -38.18
CA TYR A 36 17.26 23.21 -36.85
C TYR A 36 18.64 23.52 -36.27
N SER A 37 19.72 23.30 -37.04
CA SER A 37 21.09 23.57 -36.59
C SER A 37 21.39 25.04 -36.28
N TYR A 38 20.53 25.98 -36.72
CA TYR A 38 20.69 27.41 -36.49
C TYR A 38 19.78 27.97 -35.39
N LEU A 39 18.93 27.15 -34.75
CA LEU A 39 17.98 27.64 -33.74
C LEU A 39 18.68 28.34 -32.57
N ASP A 40 19.77 27.78 -32.07
CA ASP A 40 20.58 28.39 -30.99
C ASP A 40 21.19 29.74 -31.40
N ILE A 41 21.58 29.87 -32.68
CA ILE A 41 22.27 31.07 -33.20
C ILE A 41 21.28 32.20 -33.47
N LEU A 42 20.06 31.87 -33.89
CA LEU A 42 19.03 32.86 -34.24
C LEU A 42 18.54 33.63 -33.01
N GLY A 43 18.65 33.04 -31.83
CA GLY A 43 18.10 33.59 -30.59
C GLY A 43 16.57 33.64 -30.60
N GLU A 44 16.02 33.95 -29.44
CA GLU A 44 14.59 34.00 -29.19
C GLU A 44 13.81 34.88 -30.17
N ALA A 45 14.27 36.11 -30.40
CA ALA A 45 13.55 37.11 -31.18
C ALA A 45 13.28 36.67 -32.62
N ASN A 46 14.19 35.87 -33.20
CA ASN A 46 14.06 35.35 -34.55
C ASN A 46 13.42 33.96 -34.61
N GLY A 47 13.51 33.17 -33.54
CA GLY A 47 12.93 31.82 -33.47
C GLY A 47 11.43 31.79 -33.76
N ARG A 48 10.68 32.80 -33.29
CA ARG A 48 9.24 32.94 -33.57
C ARG A 48 8.90 33.10 -35.05
N PHE A 49 9.83 33.62 -35.87
CA PHE A 49 9.58 33.78 -37.30
C PHE A 49 9.68 32.45 -38.06
N LEU A 50 10.18 31.38 -37.44
CA LEU A 50 10.26 30.03 -38.02
C LEU A 50 8.98 29.20 -37.83
N LEU A 51 8.07 29.63 -36.96
CA LEU A 51 6.81 28.93 -36.68
C LEU A 51 5.97 28.56 -37.92
N PRO A 52 5.89 29.40 -38.98
CA PRO A 52 5.18 29.04 -40.21
C PRO A 52 5.73 27.77 -40.89
N ILE A 53 7.05 27.52 -40.79
CA ILE A 53 7.70 26.34 -41.35
C ILE A 53 7.19 25.08 -40.65
N PHE A 54 7.19 25.11 -39.32
CA PHE A 54 6.79 23.96 -38.50
C PHE A 54 5.29 23.71 -38.61
N HIS A 55 4.48 24.77 -38.65
CA HIS A 55 3.04 24.66 -38.85
C HIS A 55 2.69 23.97 -40.19
N ARG A 56 3.38 24.31 -41.29
CA ARG A 56 3.21 23.64 -42.59
C ARG A 56 3.76 22.21 -42.60
N SER A 57 4.91 21.99 -41.96
CA SER A 57 5.52 20.65 -41.87
C SER A 57 4.65 19.67 -41.06
N LEU A 58 3.77 20.18 -40.20
CA LEU A 58 2.82 19.44 -39.39
C LEU A 58 1.40 19.44 -39.98
N ASP A 59 1.23 19.71 -41.27
CA ASP A 59 -0.09 19.60 -41.91
C ASP A 59 -0.58 18.14 -41.87
N PRO A 60 -1.75 17.84 -41.26
CA PRO A 60 -2.30 16.48 -41.24
C PRO A 60 -2.52 15.87 -42.63
N ALA A 61 -2.69 16.70 -43.66
CA ALA A 61 -2.80 16.24 -45.05
C ALA A 61 -1.52 15.57 -45.57
N GLY A 62 -0.37 15.80 -44.92
CA GLY A 62 0.91 15.18 -45.25
C GLY A 62 1.12 13.81 -44.62
N ILE A 63 0.19 13.30 -43.79
CA ILE A 63 0.33 12.01 -43.12
C ILE A 63 0.12 10.88 -44.14
N PRO A 64 1.10 9.97 -44.32
CA PRO A 64 0.93 8.87 -45.25
C PRO A 64 -0.13 7.88 -44.73
N ASN A 65 -0.87 7.26 -45.65
CA ASN A 65 -1.79 6.19 -45.29
C ASN A 65 -1.01 4.91 -44.91
N ALA A 66 -1.64 3.98 -44.20
CA ALA A 66 -0.98 2.75 -43.74
C ALA A 66 -0.39 1.91 -44.89
N ALA A 67 -1.08 1.84 -46.03
CA ALA A 67 -0.60 1.09 -47.20
C ALA A 67 0.64 1.73 -47.84
N ALA A 68 0.77 3.06 -47.78
CA ALA A 68 1.95 3.77 -48.28
C ALA A 68 3.19 3.47 -47.42
N LEU A 69 3.01 3.16 -46.13
CA LEU A 69 4.10 2.74 -45.25
C LEU A 69 4.70 1.40 -45.69
N ASP A 70 3.87 0.44 -46.11
CA ASP A 70 4.35 -0.86 -46.57
C ASP A 70 5.18 -0.76 -47.87
N THR A 71 4.98 0.32 -48.64
CA THR A 71 5.68 0.59 -49.91
C THR A 71 6.92 1.49 -49.79
N LEU A 72 7.31 1.89 -48.57
CA LEU A 72 8.33 2.92 -48.25
C LEU A 72 9.74 2.72 -48.82
N SER A 73 10.01 1.69 -49.63
CA SER A 73 11.32 1.46 -50.26
C SER A 73 11.80 2.55 -51.24
N THR A 74 11.04 3.63 -51.50
CA THR A 74 11.35 4.63 -52.54
C THR A 74 11.07 6.09 -52.13
N SER A 75 12.03 6.72 -51.43
CA SER A 75 12.43 8.15 -51.39
C SER A 75 11.45 9.30 -51.12
N SER A 76 10.12 9.23 -51.30
CA SER A 76 9.25 10.43 -51.15
C SER A 76 8.42 10.49 -49.87
N SER A 77 8.02 9.35 -49.31
CA SER A 77 7.23 9.28 -48.06
C SER A 77 8.10 9.29 -46.80
N ASP A 78 9.39 8.96 -46.93
CA ASP A 78 10.39 9.14 -45.87
C ASP A 78 10.51 10.64 -45.51
N ASP A 79 10.51 11.50 -46.53
CA ASP A 79 10.67 12.95 -46.37
C ASP A 79 9.55 13.58 -45.53
N CYS A 80 8.29 13.12 -45.62
CA CYS A 80 7.22 13.75 -44.83
C CYS A 80 7.28 13.40 -43.35
N CYS A 81 7.60 12.14 -43.01
CA CYS A 81 7.74 11.70 -41.62
C CYS A 81 8.94 12.39 -40.96
N GLU A 82 10.08 12.44 -41.65
CA GLU A 82 11.28 13.10 -41.16
C GLU A 82 11.07 14.62 -40.98
N ARG A 83 10.38 15.28 -41.91
CA ARG A 83 10.03 16.69 -41.77
C ARG A 83 9.12 16.94 -40.57
N ALA A 84 8.08 16.11 -40.38
CA ALA A 84 7.17 16.27 -39.26
C ALA A 84 7.90 16.09 -37.92
N ALA A 85 8.76 15.08 -37.81
CA ALA A 85 9.52 14.87 -36.59
C ALA A 85 10.57 15.94 -36.33
N MET A 86 11.27 16.40 -37.37
CA MET A 86 12.19 17.54 -37.26
C MET A 86 11.44 18.81 -36.83
N ALA A 87 10.23 19.05 -37.36
CA ALA A 87 9.40 20.15 -36.92
C ALA A 87 8.98 20.03 -35.45
N LEU A 88 8.63 18.84 -34.96
CA LEU A 88 8.37 18.59 -33.53
C LEU A 88 9.62 18.88 -32.67
N ASN A 89 10.81 18.45 -33.11
CA ASN A 89 12.08 18.73 -32.43
C ASN A 89 12.39 20.24 -32.38
N CYS A 90 12.17 20.95 -33.49
CA CYS A 90 12.32 22.40 -33.55
C CYS A 90 11.36 23.12 -32.60
N ILE A 91 10.10 22.68 -32.55
CA ILE A 91 9.11 23.22 -31.62
C ILE A 91 9.62 23.04 -30.19
N VAL A 92 10.01 21.83 -29.78
CA VAL A 92 10.60 21.57 -28.44
C VAL A 92 11.76 22.48 -28.11
N HIS A 93 12.64 22.69 -29.09
CA HIS A 93 13.79 23.56 -28.89
C HIS A 93 13.35 25.01 -28.63
N LEU A 94 12.40 25.53 -29.41
CA LEU A 94 11.83 26.86 -29.19
C LEU A 94 11.11 26.98 -27.84
N THR A 95 10.54 25.88 -27.35
CA THR A 95 9.72 25.89 -26.15
C THR A 95 10.53 25.87 -24.87
N ARG A 96 11.69 25.19 -24.90
CA ARG A 96 12.66 25.19 -23.80
C ARG A 96 13.19 26.59 -23.47
N ASN A 97 13.20 27.48 -24.47
CA ASN A 97 13.60 28.88 -24.30
C ASN A 97 12.44 29.78 -23.78
N GLN A 98 11.26 29.20 -23.47
CA GLN A 98 10.12 29.76 -22.73
C GLN A 98 9.43 31.03 -23.26
N THR A 99 9.75 31.50 -24.46
CA THR A 99 9.34 32.84 -24.89
C THR A 99 8.65 32.91 -26.25
N VAL A 100 8.57 31.78 -26.95
CA VAL A 100 8.14 31.75 -28.35
C VAL A 100 6.69 31.30 -28.56
N LEU A 101 6.13 30.45 -27.69
CA LEU A 101 4.77 29.92 -27.84
C LEU A 101 3.84 30.41 -26.73
N SER A 102 2.89 31.29 -27.07
CA SER A 102 1.80 31.65 -26.18
C SER A 102 0.77 30.51 -26.08
N PRO A 103 -0.06 30.46 -25.02
CA PRO A 103 -1.12 29.46 -24.89
C PRO A 103 -2.07 29.40 -26.10
N GLU A 104 -2.40 30.55 -26.70
CA GLU A 104 -3.26 30.62 -27.89
C GLU A 104 -2.62 29.98 -29.11
N LEU A 105 -1.32 30.22 -29.29
CA LEU A 105 -0.56 29.62 -30.38
C LEU A 105 -0.42 28.10 -30.17
N MET A 106 -0.25 27.66 -28.93
CA MET A 106 -0.22 26.23 -28.58
C MET A 106 -1.56 25.55 -28.86
N ALA A 107 -2.68 26.20 -28.54
CA ALA A 107 -4.01 25.68 -28.86
C ALA A 107 -4.22 25.46 -30.36
N GLU A 108 -3.55 26.23 -31.23
CA GLU A 108 -3.57 26.05 -32.68
C GLU A 108 -2.59 24.97 -33.18
N PHE A 109 -1.39 24.88 -32.58
CA PHE A 109 -0.40 23.87 -32.93
C PHE A 109 -0.79 22.46 -32.46
N TRP A 110 -1.39 22.36 -31.27
CA TRP A 110 -1.60 21.08 -30.59
C TRP A 110 -2.39 20.07 -31.43
N PRO A 111 -3.54 20.40 -32.04
CA PRO A 111 -4.28 19.46 -32.88
C PRO A 111 -3.43 18.88 -34.02
N ARG A 112 -2.56 19.70 -34.63
CA ARG A 112 -1.65 19.26 -35.70
C ARG A 112 -0.55 18.34 -35.18
N MET A 113 0.11 18.77 -34.09
CA MET A 113 1.16 17.99 -33.44
C MET A 113 0.63 16.64 -32.97
N TRP A 114 -0.56 16.62 -32.37
CA TRP A 114 -1.13 15.41 -31.78
C TRP A 114 -1.42 14.32 -32.82
N VAL A 115 -1.97 14.69 -33.99
CA VAL A 115 -2.22 13.70 -35.05
C VAL A 115 -0.91 13.07 -35.53
N TRP A 116 0.15 13.89 -35.70
CA TRP A 116 1.48 13.40 -36.05
C TRP A 116 2.12 12.54 -34.94
N ILE A 117 2.02 12.93 -33.67
CA ILE A 117 2.53 12.14 -32.53
C ILE A 117 1.85 10.77 -32.49
N LYS A 118 0.52 10.70 -32.63
CA LYS A 118 -0.20 9.41 -32.69
C LYS A 118 0.26 8.55 -33.87
N PHE A 119 0.40 9.16 -35.04
CA PHE A 119 0.85 8.47 -36.24
C PHE A 119 2.26 7.88 -36.04
N LEU A 120 3.22 8.72 -35.65
CA LEU A 120 4.61 8.33 -35.43
C LEU A 120 4.72 7.27 -34.30
N HIS A 121 3.93 7.40 -33.24
CA HIS A 121 3.89 6.42 -32.17
C HIS A 121 3.37 5.05 -32.64
N LYS A 122 2.28 5.03 -33.40
CA LYS A 122 1.63 3.82 -33.90
C LYS A 122 2.51 3.05 -34.89
N TYR A 123 3.20 3.76 -35.77
CA TYR A 123 4.02 3.16 -36.84
C TYR A 123 5.52 3.25 -36.56
N ARG A 124 5.94 3.45 -35.30
CA ARG A 124 7.34 3.65 -34.92
C ARG A 124 8.29 2.55 -35.41
N ASP A 125 7.80 1.32 -35.52
CA ASP A 125 8.58 0.16 -35.95
C ASP A 125 8.66 0.05 -37.49
N SER A 126 7.87 0.85 -38.21
CA SER A 126 7.75 0.87 -39.68
C SER A 126 8.27 2.16 -40.32
N VAL A 127 8.48 3.23 -39.54
CA VAL A 127 9.02 4.52 -40.04
C VAL A 127 10.55 4.44 -40.12
N PRO A 128 11.19 5.00 -41.18
CA PRO A 128 12.63 4.88 -41.41
C PRO A 128 13.55 5.27 -40.24
N VAL A 129 14.76 4.71 -40.30
CA VAL A 129 15.81 4.70 -39.27
C VAL A 129 16.15 6.07 -38.70
N MET A 130 15.99 7.20 -39.40
CA MET A 130 16.32 8.50 -38.81
C MET A 130 15.38 8.89 -37.64
N LEU A 131 14.20 8.27 -37.56
CA LEU A 131 13.26 8.35 -36.43
C LEU A 131 13.29 7.15 -35.49
N ALA A 132 13.65 5.98 -36.02
CA ALA A 132 13.74 4.73 -35.26
C ALA A 132 15.11 4.48 -34.60
N ALA A 133 16.18 5.19 -35.01
CA ALA A 133 17.54 5.00 -34.50
C ALA A 133 17.69 5.41 -33.04
N ASP A 134 16.86 6.32 -32.56
CA ASP A 134 16.83 6.68 -31.14
C ASP A 134 15.40 6.93 -30.64
N PRO A 135 14.71 5.89 -30.14
CA PRO A 135 13.43 6.03 -29.45
C PRO A 135 13.50 7.03 -28.30
N VAL A 136 14.68 7.19 -27.66
CA VAL A 136 14.87 8.15 -26.58
C VAL A 136 14.70 9.56 -27.14
N ALA A 137 15.38 9.94 -28.22
CA ALA A 137 15.21 11.26 -28.84
C ALA A 137 13.75 11.57 -29.18
N THR A 138 13.05 10.64 -29.83
CA THR A 138 11.65 10.80 -30.24
C THR A 138 10.72 11.02 -29.03
N TYR A 139 10.79 10.14 -28.03
CA TYR A 139 9.99 10.30 -26.81
C TYR A 139 10.44 11.48 -25.95
N SER A 140 11.68 11.92 -26.09
CA SER A 140 12.19 13.10 -25.40
C SER A 140 11.64 14.38 -25.95
N THR A 141 11.42 14.42 -27.25
CA THR A 141 10.68 15.50 -27.89
C THR A 141 9.25 15.52 -27.39
N TYR A 142 8.55 14.38 -27.42
CA TYR A 142 7.16 14.33 -26.94
C TYR A 142 7.04 14.75 -25.48
N GLY A 143 7.93 14.24 -24.63
CA GLY A 143 7.92 14.56 -23.22
C GLY A 143 8.26 16.01 -22.92
N SER A 144 9.17 16.60 -23.68
CA SER A 144 9.48 18.03 -23.53
C SER A 144 8.29 18.91 -23.92
N ILE A 145 7.55 18.56 -24.98
CA ILE A 145 6.30 19.27 -25.34
C ILE A 145 5.30 19.17 -24.19
N ILE A 146 5.05 17.95 -23.71
CA ILE A 146 4.02 17.71 -22.69
C ILE A 146 4.38 18.40 -21.37
N ALA A 147 5.64 18.29 -20.93
CA ALA A 147 6.12 18.89 -19.69
C ALA A 147 6.10 20.42 -19.72
N HIS A 148 6.28 21.05 -20.88
CA HIS A 148 6.27 22.52 -21.00
C HIS A 148 4.87 23.10 -21.14
N PHE A 149 3.91 22.40 -21.77
CA PHE A 149 2.73 23.08 -22.28
C PHE A 149 1.43 22.93 -21.55
N ALA A 150 1.14 21.83 -20.83
CA ALA A 150 -0.05 21.81 -19.99
C ALA A 150 -0.32 20.46 -19.34
N LEU A 151 -0.54 20.52 -18.03
CA LEU A 151 -1.39 19.56 -17.31
C LEU A 151 -2.80 19.49 -17.95
N ASP A 152 -3.33 20.62 -18.43
CA ASP A 152 -4.64 20.69 -19.10
C ASP A 152 -4.74 19.87 -20.39
N LEU A 153 -3.64 19.73 -21.15
CA LEU A 153 -3.63 18.93 -22.38
C LEU A 153 -3.73 17.44 -22.06
N ILE A 154 -3.12 17.00 -20.95
CA ILE A 154 -3.16 15.60 -20.50
C ILE A 154 -4.59 15.15 -20.22
N ASP A 155 -5.46 16.06 -19.78
CA ASP A 155 -6.85 15.74 -19.47
C ASP A 155 -7.81 15.96 -20.63
N THR A 156 -7.49 16.87 -21.55
CA THR A 156 -8.35 17.21 -22.69
C THR A 156 -8.02 16.45 -23.98
N THR A 157 -6.92 15.70 -24.01
CA THR A 157 -6.46 14.98 -25.22
C THR A 157 -6.62 13.47 -25.07
N PRO A 158 -7.65 12.86 -25.68
CA PRO A 158 -7.86 11.41 -25.62
C PRO A 158 -6.68 10.63 -26.20
N GLY A 159 -6.22 9.63 -25.46
CA GLY A 159 -5.10 8.75 -25.80
C GLY A 159 -3.72 9.32 -25.46
N LEU A 160 -3.63 10.54 -24.94
CA LEU A 160 -2.33 11.12 -24.58
C LEU A 160 -1.67 10.37 -23.43
N LYS A 161 -2.43 9.93 -22.41
CA LYS A 161 -1.87 9.17 -21.30
C LYS A 161 -1.35 7.81 -21.79
N ALA A 162 -2.04 7.17 -22.73
CA ALA A 162 -1.58 5.92 -23.36
C ALA A 162 -0.24 6.11 -24.08
N VAL A 163 -0.08 7.17 -24.88
CA VAL A 163 1.19 7.48 -25.56
C VAL A 163 2.31 7.78 -24.55
N ILE A 164 2.03 8.53 -23.48
CA ILE A 164 3.02 8.79 -22.42
C ILE A 164 3.42 7.49 -21.70
N THR A 165 2.48 6.62 -21.37
CA THR A 165 2.80 5.35 -20.69
C THR A 165 3.56 4.39 -21.60
N ALA A 166 3.25 4.36 -22.89
CA ALA A 166 4.02 3.59 -23.85
C ALA A 166 5.44 4.15 -24.04
N ALA A 167 5.59 5.47 -24.08
CA ALA A 167 6.88 6.15 -24.06
C ALA A 167 7.68 5.78 -22.80
N TRP A 168 7.05 5.83 -21.63
CA TRP A 168 7.63 5.41 -20.36
C TRP A 168 8.16 3.98 -20.42
N LYS A 169 7.37 3.03 -20.91
CA LYS A 169 7.80 1.64 -21.09
C LYS A 169 9.04 1.51 -21.96
N VAL A 170 9.07 2.19 -23.11
CA VAL A 170 10.24 2.18 -24.00
C VAL A 170 11.45 2.81 -23.32
N LEU A 171 11.28 3.99 -22.71
CA LEU A 171 12.32 4.72 -22.00
C LEU A 171 12.85 3.99 -20.76
N LEU A 172 12.16 2.99 -20.21
CA LEU A 172 12.72 2.13 -19.16
C LEU A 172 13.36 0.85 -19.71
N GLY A 173 12.93 0.39 -20.89
CA GLY A 173 13.41 -0.85 -21.50
C GLY A 173 14.78 -0.76 -22.17
N VAL A 174 15.28 0.44 -22.46
CA VAL A 174 16.62 0.64 -23.06
C VAL A 174 17.69 0.38 -21.98
N ASN A 175 18.13 -0.87 -21.82
CA ASN A 175 19.01 -1.29 -20.73
C ASN A 175 20.37 -0.54 -20.69
N GLY A 176 20.64 0.18 -19.60
CA GLY A 176 21.99 0.32 -19.03
C GLY A 176 22.84 1.54 -19.40
N GLU A 177 22.46 2.35 -20.39
CA GLU A 177 23.26 3.52 -20.82
C GLU A 177 22.52 4.86 -20.73
N PHE A 178 21.53 4.96 -19.85
CA PHE A 178 20.83 6.23 -19.69
C PHE A 178 21.76 7.33 -19.18
N GLN A 179 21.72 8.45 -19.89
CA GLN A 179 22.19 9.71 -19.35
C GLN A 179 21.16 10.24 -18.34
N GLU A 180 21.63 10.98 -17.34
CA GLU A 180 20.79 11.52 -16.26
C GLU A 180 19.57 12.30 -16.78
N TRP A 181 19.71 12.99 -17.91
CA TRP A 181 18.64 13.79 -18.50
C TRP A 181 17.43 12.95 -18.94
N THR A 182 17.63 11.70 -19.37
CA THR A 182 16.52 10.81 -19.77
C THR A 182 15.65 10.48 -18.56
N TYR A 183 16.26 10.22 -17.41
CA TYR A 183 15.52 10.00 -16.18
C TYR A 183 14.79 11.26 -15.70
N ARG A 184 15.42 12.43 -15.79
CA ARG A 184 14.76 13.70 -15.42
C ARG A 184 13.51 13.96 -16.25
N LEU A 185 13.60 13.75 -17.56
CA LEU A 185 12.45 13.84 -18.45
C LEU A 185 11.38 12.81 -18.10
N LEU A 186 11.78 11.57 -17.82
CA LEU A 186 10.86 10.51 -17.42
C LEU A 186 10.09 10.89 -16.14
N CYS A 187 10.79 11.44 -15.14
CA CYS A 187 10.17 11.95 -13.93
C CYS A 187 9.15 13.06 -14.24
N GLN A 188 9.50 14.04 -15.08
CA GLN A 188 8.61 15.15 -15.45
C GLN A 188 7.34 14.65 -16.16
N LEU A 189 7.49 13.70 -17.08
CA LEU A 189 6.38 13.08 -17.78
C LEU A 189 5.42 12.36 -16.83
N ILE A 190 5.97 11.52 -15.97
CA ILE A 190 5.19 10.70 -15.04
C ILE A 190 4.57 11.57 -13.95
N GLU A 191 5.28 12.59 -13.48
CA GLU A 191 4.73 13.57 -12.54
C GLU A 191 3.55 14.32 -13.14
N SER A 192 3.62 14.71 -14.42
CA SER A 192 2.52 15.36 -15.12
C SER A 192 1.29 14.45 -15.24
N VAL A 193 1.51 13.15 -15.50
CA VAL A 193 0.45 12.14 -15.44
C VAL A 193 -0.10 12.02 -14.01
N GLY A 194 0.77 11.93 -12.99
CA GLY A 194 0.37 11.85 -11.59
C GLY A 194 -0.50 13.03 -11.14
N MET A 195 -0.11 14.26 -11.51
CA MET A 195 -0.89 15.47 -11.27
C MET A 195 -2.28 15.42 -11.92
N SER A 196 -2.37 14.89 -13.14
CA SER A 196 -3.64 14.78 -13.87
C SER A 196 -4.60 13.75 -13.27
N LEU A 197 -4.09 12.83 -12.43
CA LEU A 197 -4.87 11.82 -11.74
C LEU A 197 -5.36 12.28 -10.36
N GLU A 198 -4.88 13.42 -9.84
CA GLU A 198 -5.29 13.88 -8.52
C GLU A 198 -6.80 14.24 -8.50
N PRO A 199 -7.54 13.85 -7.45
CA PRO A 199 -9.01 13.83 -7.41
C PRO A 199 -9.66 15.21 -7.24
N VAL A 200 -9.13 16.26 -7.87
CA VAL A 200 -9.70 17.62 -7.81
C VAL A 200 -10.99 17.68 -8.63
N GLY A 201 -12.08 17.12 -8.10
CA GLY A 201 -13.45 17.34 -8.56
C GLY A 201 -13.80 16.88 -9.98
N ARG A 202 -13.00 16.00 -10.62
CA ARG A 202 -13.22 15.56 -12.00
C ARG A 202 -13.92 14.19 -12.08
N SER A 203 -14.82 14.06 -13.05
CA SER A 203 -15.93 13.12 -13.05
C SER A 203 -15.71 11.79 -13.80
N GLN A 204 -14.49 11.39 -14.19
CA GLN A 204 -14.29 10.10 -14.87
C GLN A 204 -12.95 9.38 -14.55
N PRO A 205 -12.80 8.77 -13.36
CA PRO A 205 -11.60 7.98 -13.01
C PRO A 205 -11.30 6.82 -13.98
N GLY A 206 -12.34 6.23 -14.59
CA GLY A 206 -12.21 5.04 -15.42
C GLY A 206 -11.49 5.25 -16.74
N THR A 207 -11.61 6.42 -17.38
CA THR A 207 -11.01 6.68 -18.71
C THR A 207 -9.49 6.84 -18.60
N HIS A 208 -9.01 7.54 -17.56
CA HIS A 208 -7.58 7.71 -17.34
C HIS A 208 -6.87 6.39 -17.06
N LEU A 209 -7.44 5.54 -16.21
CA LEU A 209 -6.86 4.22 -15.93
C LEU A 209 -6.82 3.34 -17.19
N ALA A 210 -7.86 3.37 -18.02
CA ALA A 210 -7.90 2.60 -19.27
C ALA A 210 -6.77 3.01 -20.24
N GLU A 211 -6.52 4.31 -20.41
CA GLU A 211 -5.42 4.80 -21.24
C GLU A 211 -4.05 4.38 -20.70
N LEU A 212 -3.82 4.47 -19.37
CA LEU A 212 -2.57 4.03 -18.77
C LEU A 212 -2.35 2.52 -18.96
N VAL A 213 -3.41 1.73 -18.81
CA VAL A 213 -3.39 0.27 -19.04
C VAL A 213 -3.06 -0.04 -20.50
N GLU A 214 -3.72 0.63 -21.45
CA GLU A 214 -3.45 0.48 -22.88
C GLU A 214 -1.97 0.77 -23.19
N GLY A 215 -1.46 1.92 -22.74
CA GLY A 215 -0.08 2.32 -22.98
C GLY A 215 0.97 1.39 -22.34
N ALA A 216 0.64 0.75 -21.22
CA ALA A 216 1.55 -0.18 -20.54
C ALA A 216 1.64 -1.55 -21.24
N GLY A 217 0.63 -1.96 -22.00
CA GLY A 217 0.57 -3.28 -22.63
C GLY A 217 -0.83 -3.90 -22.72
N GLY A 218 -1.86 -3.19 -22.25
CA GLY A 218 -3.26 -3.61 -22.35
C GLY A 218 -3.80 -4.31 -21.10
N THR A 219 -2.97 -4.62 -20.09
CA THR A 219 -3.44 -5.23 -18.84
C THR A 219 -3.04 -4.42 -17.60
N LEU A 220 -3.82 -4.55 -16.52
CA LEU A 220 -3.45 -4.00 -15.21
C LEU A 220 -2.11 -4.56 -14.72
N HIS A 221 -1.81 -5.83 -15.03
CA HIS A 221 -0.54 -6.43 -14.66
C HIS A 221 0.65 -5.72 -15.35
N ASP A 222 0.53 -5.37 -16.63
CA ASP A 222 1.57 -4.64 -17.35
C ASP A 222 1.81 -3.26 -16.74
N LEU A 223 0.73 -2.52 -16.41
CA LEU A 223 0.83 -1.21 -15.77
C LEU A 223 1.51 -1.31 -14.40
N THR A 224 1.11 -2.26 -13.57
CA THR A 224 1.73 -2.45 -12.25
C THR A 224 3.18 -2.91 -12.34
N SER A 225 3.53 -3.75 -13.31
CA SER A 225 4.91 -4.16 -13.57
C SER A 225 5.77 -2.96 -14.00
N LEU A 226 5.24 -2.08 -14.86
CA LEU A 226 5.91 -0.87 -15.29
C LEU A 226 6.16 0.10 -14.13
N LEU A 227 5.15 0.32 -13.27
CA LEU A 227 5.27 1.14 -12.06
C LEU A 227 6.32 0.60 -11.08
N VAL A 228 6.29 -0.72 -10.83
CA VAL A 228 7.27 -1.38 -9.97
C VAL A 228 8.68 -1.28 -10.56
N LEU A 229 8.82 -1.47 -11.88
CA LEU A 229 10.10 -1.31 -12.56
C LEU A 229 10.64 0.11 -12.42
N HIS A 230 9.79 1.12 -12.63
CA HIS A 230 10.16 2.53 -12.44
C HIS A 230 10.72 2.80 -11.05
N ILE A 231 10.01 2.35 -10.01
CA ILE A 231 10.46 2.52 -8.62
C ILE A 231 11.77 1.76 -8.35
N ARG A 232 11.95 0.58 -8.96
CA ARG A 232 13.21 -0.17 -8.84
C ARG A 232 14.38 0.53 -9.50
N CYS A 233 14.16 1.26 -10.58
CA CYS A 233 15.20 2.09 -11.19
C CYS A 233 15.66 3.24 -10.27
N ALA A 234 14.87 3.58 -9.25
CA ALA A 234 15.27 4.55 -8.23
C ALA A 234 16.17 3.97 -7.12
N VAL A 235 16.54 2.68 -7.19
CA VAL A 235 17.51 2.08 -6.27
C VAL A 235 18.91 2.49 -6.68
N TRP A 236 19.48 3.43 -5.92
CA TRP A 236 20.88 3.83 -5.96
C TRP A 236 21.84 2.66 -5.67
N THR A 237 22.91 2.63 -6.44
CA THR A 237 24.12 1.84 -6.21
C THR A 237 25.32 2.77 -6.31
N PRO A 238 26.48 2.44 -5.72
CA PRO A 238 27.70 3.25 -5.89
C PRO A 238 28.11 3.43 -7.36
N GLN A 239 27.67 2.54 -8.25
CA GLN A 239 27.91 2.58 -9.70
C GLN A 239 26.81 3.32 -10.48
N SER A 240 25.76 3.80 -9.80
CA SER A 240 24.66 4.51 -10.45
C SER A 240 25.17 5.83 -11.05
N ARG A 241 24.97 6.00 -12.36
CA ARG A 241 25.29 7.24 -13.09
C ARG A 241 24.27 8.36 -12.87
N VAL A 242 23.32 8.14 -11.97
CA VAL A 242 22.15 9.01 -11.76
C VAL A 242 22.31 9.71 -10.43
N SER A 243 22.11 11.04 -10.43
CA SER A 243 22.16 11.83 -9.20
C SER A 243 21.06 11.41 -8.22
N ALA A 244 21.34 11.56 -6.94
CA ALA A 244 20.35 11.31 -5.88
C ALA A 244 19.06 12.13 -6.06
N GLN A 245 19.16 13.36 -6.58
CA GLN A 245 18.02 14.21 -6.89
C GLN A 245 17.11 13.58 -7.96
N THR A 246 17.69 12.95 -8.96
CA THR A 246 16.93 12.30 -10.03
C THR A 246 16.24 11.04 -9.51
N LEU A 247 16.92 10.25 -8.66
CA LEU A 247 16.30 9.09 -8.01
C LEU A 247 15.14 9.48 -7.09
N ASN A 248 15.28 10.60 -6.36
CA ASN A 248 14.20 11.19 -5.58
C ASN A 248 12.99 11.54 -6.47
N GLY A 249 13.23 12.15 -7.63
CA GLY A 249 12.18 12.45 -8.62
C GLY A 249 11.49 11.19 -9.17
N MET A 250 12.22 10.10 -9.36
CA MET A 250 11.64 8.82 -9.80
C MET A 250 10.73 8.23 -8.73
N LEU A 251 11.17 8.21 -7.46
CA LEU A 251 10.33 7.75 -6.35
C LEU A 251 9.08 8.62 -6.21
N PHE A 252 9.24 9.93 -6.27
CA PHE A 252 8.14 10.87 -6.15
C PHE A 252 7.11 10.69 -7.28
N SER A 253 7.54 10.74 -8.54
CA SER A 253 6.64 10.62 -9.69
C SER A 253 5.94 9.25 -9.75
N GLY A 254 6.66 8.15 -9.51
CA GLY A 254 6.08 6.81 -9.46
C GLY A 254 5.03 6.65 -8.36
N THR A 255 5.32 7.14 -7.15
CA THR A 255 4.34 7.09 -6.05
C THR A 255 3.14 8.00 -6.25
N LYS A 256 3.31 9.13 -6.93
CA LYS A 256 2.21 10.03 -7.29
C LYS A 256 1.21 9.37 -8.23
N VAL A 257 1.69 8.69 -9.28
CA VAL A 257 0.81 7.92 -10.18
C VAL A 257 0.09 6.82 -9.41
N ILE A 258 0.79 6.09 -8.52
CA ILE A 258 0.17 5.08 -7.66
C ILE A 258 -0.96 5.69 -6.83
N GLY A 259 -0.74 6.85 -6.21
CA GLY A 259 -1.76 7.56 -5.45
C GLY A 259 -2.97 7.96 -6.27
N GLY A 260 -2.75 8.37 -7.52
CA GLY A 260 -3.82 8.78 -8.43
C GLY A 260 -4.65 7.63 -9.01
N ILE A 261 -4.07 6.43 -9.18
CA ILE A 261 -4.79 5.27 -9.71
C ILE A 261 -5.36 4.33 -8.64
N SER A 262 -4.98 4.51 -7.37
CA SER A 262 -5.39 3.62 -6.29
C SER A 262 -6.82 3.93 -5.87
N ASP A 263 -7.73 3.00 -6.13
CA ASP A 263 -9.18 3.20 -5.96
C ASP A 263 -9.88 2.10 -5.11
N LYS A 264 -9.13 1.40 -4.24
CA LYS A 264 -9.63 0.31 -3.37
C LYS A 264 -10.29 -0.81 -4.17
N GLY A 265 -9.52 -1.41 -5.09
CA GLY A 265 -10.05 -2.43 -6.00
C GLY A 265 -9.00 -3.32 -6.67
N PRO A 266 -9.26 -3.79 -7.92
CA PRO A 266 -8.35 -4.64 -8.68
C PRO A 266 -6.95 -4.04 -8.88
N VAL A 267 -6.86 -2.71 -8.97
CA VAL A 267 -5.58 -1.99 -9.10
C VAL A 267 -4.69 -2.23 -7.89
N ASP A 268 -5.23 -2.10 -6.69
CA ASP A 268 -4.47 -2.30 -5.44
C ASP A 268 -4.02 -3.76 -5.29
N ALA A 269 -4.89 -4.71 -5.62
CA ALA A 269 -4.54 -6.12 -5.62
C ALA A 269 -3.39 -6.40 -6.61
N ALA A 270 -3.45 -5.82 -7.82
CA ALA A 270 -2.39 -5.92 -8.81
C ALA A 270 -1.07 -5.28 -8.32
N LEU A 271 -1.11 -4.06 -7.76
CA LEU A 271 0.06 -3.35 -7.23
C LEU A 271 0.72 -4.12 -6.08
N LEU A 272 -0.09 -4.63 -5.14
CA LEU A 272 0.38 -5.47 -4.04
C LEU A 272 1.00 -6.75 -4.58
N SER A 273 0.40 -7.41 -5.58
CA SER A 273 0.93 -8.64 -6.17
C SER A 273 2.25 -8.41 -6.94
N GLY A 274 2.38 -7.27 -7.64
CA GLY A 274 3.58 -6.85 -8.34
C GLY A 274 4.75 -6.47 -7.42
N GLY A 275 4.49 -6.32 -6.11
CA GLY A 275 5.51 -6.06 -5.11
C GLY A 275 5.87 -4.58 -4.97
N VAL A 276 4.90 -3.68 -5.18
CA VAL A 276 5.07 -2.23 -5.02
C VAL A 276 5.69 -1.87 -3.68
N VAL A 277 5.20 -2.44 -2.58
CA VAL A 277 5.69 -2.18 -1.21
C VAL A 277 7.18 -2.48 -1.08
N ASN A 278 7.64 -3.61 -1.63
CA ASN A 278 9.05 -3.97 -1.58
C ASN A 278 9.92 -3.03 -2.41
N ALA A 279 9.46 -2.67 -3.61
CA ALA A 279 10.17 -1.74 -4.48
C ALA A 279 10.29 -0.36 -3.82
N THR A 280 9.19 0.15 -3.28
CA THR A 280 9.11 1.45 -2.60
C THR A 280 10.04 1.52 -1.38
N ILE A 281 10.00 0.52 -0.50
CA ILE A 281 10.86 0.50 0.69
C ILE A 281 12.33 0.43 0.28
N ARG A 282 12.69 -0.41 -0.69
CA ARG A 282 14.09 -0.52 -1.16
C ARG A 282 14.58 0.76 -1.82
N GLY A 283 13.74 1.39 -2.65
CA GLY A 283 14.04 2.68 -3.27
C GLY A 283 14.28 3.76 -2.23
N LEU A 284 13.41 3.86 -1.21
CA LEU A 284 13.61 4.80 -0.12
C LEU A 284 14.87 4.50 0.70
N CYS A 285 15.08 3.26 1.14
CA CYS A 285 16.31 2.89 1.84
C CYS A 285 17.52 3.34 1.04
N SER A 286 17.53 3.06 -0.26
CA SER A 286 18.61 3.44 -1.15
C SER A 286 18.82 4.96 -1.26
N LEU A 287 17.72 5.73 -1.38
CA LEU A 287 17.75 7.19 -1.35
C LEU A 287 18.35 7.73 -0.05
N MET A 288 18.02 7.12 1.10
CA MET A 288 18.55 7.54 2.40
C MET A 288 20.06 7.30 2.53
N HIS A 289 20.61 6.36 1.76
CA HIS A 289 22.06 6.06 1.74
C HIS A 289 22.82 6.88 0.69
N SER A 290 22.13 7.56 -0.24
CA SER A 290 22.80 8.32 -1.31
C SER A 290 23.36 9.67 -0.84
N GLY A 291 23.18 10.04 0.43
CA GLY A 291 23.65 11.31 0.99
C GLY A 291 22.88 12.55 0.51
N LEU A 292 21.67 12.38 -0.04
CA LEU A 292 20.85 13.52 -0.47
C LEU A 292 20.47 14.38 0.74
N PRO A 293 20.58 15.72 0.66
CA PRO A 293 20.07 16.60 1.71
C PRO A 293 18.58 16.33 1.95
N ILE A 294 18.23 16.18 3.22
CA ILE A 294 16.90 15.70 3.64
C ILE A 294 15.80 16.66 3.23
N GLN A 295 16.09 17.96 3.23
CA GLN A 295 15.17 19.01 2.79
C GLN A 295 14.68 18.79 1.34
N SER A 296 15.53 18.18 0.50
CA SER A 296 15.19 17.84 -0.89
C SER A 296 14.34 16.56 -1.00
N ALA A 297 14.32 15.71 0.03
CA ALA A 297 13.61 14.43 0.06
C ALA A 297 12.32 14.46 0.90
N ASP A 298 12.09 15.49 1.72
CA ASP A 298 11.03 15.50 2.73
C ASP A 298 9.63 15.27 2.15
N THR A 299 9.31 15.97 1.05
CA THR A 299 8.04 15.77 0.33
C THR A 299 7.90 14.33 -0.16
N THR A 300 8.93 13.78 -0.80
CA THR A 300 8.93 12.38 -1.27
C THR A 300 8.72 11.41 -0.12
N LEU A 301 9.42 11.60 1.01
CA LEU A 301 9.25 10.75 2.18
C LEU A 301 7.81 10.79 2.70
N CYS A 302 7.21 11.98 2.83
CA CYS A 302 5.82 12.13 3.27
C CYS A 302 4.84 11.39 2.35
N PHE A 303 4.94 11.60 1.04
CA PHE A 303 4.09 10.92 0.06
C PHE A 303 4.27 9.40 0.11
N VAL A 304 5.51 8.93 0.14
CA VAL A 304 5.79 7.49 0.16
C VAL A 304 5.27 6.85 1.45
N PHE A 305 5.52 7.45 2.61
CA PHE A 305 5.01 6.90 3.88
C PHE A 305 3.48 6.94 3.95
N HIS A 306 2.84 7.96 3.38
CA HIS A 306 1.39 7.99 3.23
C HIS A 306 0.87 6.79 2.41
N HIS A 307 1.50 6.47 1.28
CA HIS A 307 1.14 5.30 0.48
C HIS A 307 1.47 3.97 1.16
N LEU A 308 2.57 3.88 1.90
CA LEU A 308 2.89 2.68 2.69
C LEU A 308 1.82 2.43 3.77
N LEU A 309 1.38 3.47 4.49
CA LEU A 309 0.25 3.36 5.43
C LEU A 309 -1.00 2.84 4.73
N TYR A 310 -1.33 3.40 3.57
CA TYR A 310 -2.47 2.96 2.76
C TYR A 310 -2.37 1.46 2.41
N PHE A 311 -1.28 1.01 1.79
CA PHE A 311 -1.12 -0.39 1.38
C PHE A 311 -1.09 -1.37 2.55
N LEU A 312 -0.55 -0.96 3.70
CA LEU A 312 -0.53 -1.78 4.91
C LEU A 312 -1.91 -1.83 5.60
N SER A 313 -2.81 -0.91 5.26
CA SER A 313 -4.21 -0.91 5.71
C SER A 313 -5.10 -1.87 4.91
N ILE A 314 -4.68 -2.32 3.72
CA ILE A 314 -5.50 -3.17 2.86
C ILE A 314 -5.59 -4.59 3.43
N PRO A 315 -6.79 -5.11 3.78
CA PRO A 315 -6.96 -6.44 4.32
C PRO A 315 -6.46 -7.55 3.37
N PRO A 316 -5.88 -8.64 3.90
CA PRO A 316 -5.69 -8.95 5.31
C PRO A 316 -4.48 -8.25 6.00
N GLY A 317 -3.80 -7.30 5.35
CA GLY A 317 -2.77 -6.40 5.93
C GLY A 317 -1.45 -7.07 6.32
N TYR A 318 -1.51 -8.11 7.15
CA TYR A 318 -0.34 -8.78 7.72
C TYR A 318 0.61 -9.42 6.69
N PRO A 319 0.19 -9.97 5.53
CA PRO A 319 1.14 -10.46 4.53
C PRO A 319 1.94 -9.31 3.91
N THR A 320 1.34 -8.12 3.83
CA THR A 320 2.00 -6.92 3.34
C THR A 320 2.97 -6.37 4.40
N VAL A 321 2.60 -6.37 5.68
CA VAL A 321 3.53 -6.04 6.79
C VAL A 321 4.74 -6.97 6.78
N ARG A 322 4.53 -8.30 6.65
CA ARG A 322 5.63 -9.27 6.58
C ARG A 322 6.58 -8.98 5.41
N ARG A 323 6.03 -8.67 4.22
CA ARG A 323 6.83 -8.31 3.04
C ARG A 323 7.60 -7.00 3.26
N ALA A 324 6.96 -6.02 3.88
CA ALA A 324 7.58 -4.75 4.21
C ALA A 324 8.76 -4.90 5.20
N LEU A 325 8.59 -5.69 6.26
CA LEU A 325 9.67 -6.02 7.20
C LEU A 325 10.86 -6.65 6.46
N LYS A 326 10.60 -7.67 5.63
CA LYS A 326 11.63 -8.32 4.79
C LYS A 326 12.32 -7.35 3.81
N ALA A 327 11.64 -6.29 3.41
CA ALA A 327 12.20 -5.27 2.53
C ALA A 327 13.05 -4.22 3.27
N GLY A 328 13.10 -4.25 4.60
CA GLY A 328 13.87 -3.31 5.43
C GLY A 328 13.03 -2.19 6.05
N LEU A 329 11.73 -2.38 6.27
CA LEU A 329 10.85 -1.33 6.82
C LEU A 329 11.36 -0.75 8.16
N LEU A 330 11.86 -1.58 9.08
CA LEU A 330 12.35 -1.06 10.36
C LEU A 330 13.59 -0.18 10.19
N ARG A 331 14.53 -0.61 9.34
CA ARG A 331 15.71 0.18 8.99
C ARG A 331 15.30 1.53 8.42
N LEU A 332 14.36 1.53 7.48
CA LEU A 332 13.80 2.75 6.89
C LEU A 332 13.18 3.67 7.94
N ILE A 333 12.39 3.15 8.88
CA ILE A 333 11.78 3.96 9.95
C ILE A 333 12.86 4.67 10.78
N LEU A 334 13.91 3.96 11.18
CA LEU A 334 15.00 4.52 11.99
C LEU A 334 15.86 5.52 11.21
N ASP A 335 16.19 5.23 9.95
CA ASP A 335 16.96 6.14 9.12
C ASP A 335 16.15 7.42 8.83
N SER A 336 14.85 7.29 8.55
CA SER A 336 13.98 8.44 8.29
C SER A 336 13.71 9.30 9.53
N SER A 337 13.60 8.70 10.72
CA SER A 337 13.34 9.46 11.96
C SER A 337 14.51 10.34 12.40
N ARG A 338 15.74 9.92 12.09
CA ARG A 338 16.97 10.69 12.33
C ARG A 338 17.08 11.88 11.40
N GLN A 339 16.46 11.78 10.23
CA GLN A 339 16.64 12.71 9.14
C GLN A 339 15.52 13.75 9.07
N SER A 340 14.24 13.34 9.16
CA SER A 340 13.10 14.25 9.02
C SER A 340 12.18 14.21 10.24
N GLN A 341 11.85 15.40 10.77
CA GLN A 341 10.81 15.54 11.78
C GLN A 341 9.41 15.47 11.17
N THR A 342 9.23 15.91 9.92
CA THR A 342 7.93 15.94 9.23
C THR A 342 7.34 14.55 9.08
N VAL A 343 8.18 13.53 8.87
CA VAL A 343 7.72 12.15 8.69
C VAL A 343 7.30 11.46 9.99
N SER A 344 7.65 12.00 11.15
CA SER A 344 7.44 11.35 12.46
C SER A 344 5.99 10.93 12.71
N ILE A 345 5.02 11.73 12.27
CA ILE A 345 3.59 11.42 12.39
C ILE A 345 3.23 10.13 11.62
N TYR A 346 3.78 9.96 10.42
CA TYR A 346 3.54 8.77 9.61
C TYR A 346 4.24 7.55 10.20
N LEU A 347 5.47 7.71 10.70
CA LEU A 347 6.21 6.65 11.38
C LEU A 347 5.47 6.14 12.62
N GLY A 348 4.91 7.06 13.42
CA GLY A 348 4.11 6.71 14.61
C GLY A 348 2.87 5.91 14.26
N ARG A 349 2.17 6.33 13.20
CA ARG A 349 1.02 5.60 12.66
C ARG A 349 1.41 4.23 12.12
N LEU A 350 2.56 4.08 11.47
CA LEU A 350 3.05 2.79 10.99
C LEU A 350 3.29 1.83 12.16
N LEU A 351 4.07 2.26 13.16
CA LEU A 351 4.41 1.45 14.32
C LEU A 351 3.15 1.05 15.11
N LYS A 352 2.32 2.04 15.46
CA LYS A 352 1.14 1.82 16.31
C LYS A 352 -0.02 1.15 15.57
N GLY A 353 -0.32 1.59 14.35
CA GLY A 353 -1.52 1.22 13.61
C GLY A 353 -1.38 -0.01 12.72
N HIS A 354 -0.15 -0.36 12.30
CA HIS A 354 0.05 -1.44 11.33
C HIS A 354 1.02 -2.52 11.82
N ILE A 355 2.21 -2.13 12.29
CA ILE A 355 3.23 -3.12 12.66
C ILE A 355 2.87 -3.78 14.00
N SER A 356 2.59 -3.00 15.05
CA SER A 356 2.25 -3.54 16.38
C SER A 356 1.06 -4.51 16.33
N PRO A 357 -0.07 -4.18 15.65
CA PRO A 357 -1.21 -5.11 15.56
C PRO A 357 -0.89 -6.36 14.75
N ALA A 358 0.00 -6.27 13.75
CA ALA A 358 0.42 -7.43 12.97
C ALA A 358 1.34 -8.40 13.75
N THR A 359 1.88 -8.01 14.90
CA THR A 359 2.71 -8.92 15.72
C THR A 359 1.93 -10.05 16.40
N VAL A 360 0.61 -10.11 16.23
CA VAL A 360 -0.21 -11.28 16.63
C VAL A 360 -0.01 -12.49 15.71
N TYR A 361 0.59 -12.29 14.53
CA TYR A 361 0.82 -13.33 13.54
C TYR A 361 2.24 -13.91 13.68
N HIS A 362 2.33 -15.23 13.78
CA HIS A 362 3.61 -15.98 13.89
C HIS A 362 4.57 -15.63 12.76
N SER A 363 4.06 -15.61 11.53
CA SER A 363 4.85 -15.34 10.34
C SER A 363 5.38 -13.91 10.28
N VAL A 364 4.69 -12.94 10.92
CA VAL A 364 5.17 -11.56 11.06
C VAL A 364 6.26 -11.50 12.13
N LEU A 365 6.07 -12.15 13.29
CA LEU A 365 7.07 -12.19 14.37
C LEU A 365 8.39 -12.83 13.94
N LEU A 366 8.34 -13.89 13.13
CA LEU A 366 9.54 -14.51 12.56
C LEU A 366 10.38 -13.54 11.74
N GLU A 367 9.73 -12.70 10.93
CA GLU A 367 10.43 -11.71 10.13
C GLU A 367 10.86 -10.51 10.98
N LEU A 368 10.00 -10.09 11.91
CA LEU A 368 10.27 -9.01 12.84
C LEU A 368 11.51 -9.29 13.71
N GLN A 369 11.66 -10.52 14.21
CA GLN A 369 12.84 -10.92 14.98
C GLN A 369 14.15 -10.69 14.21
N LYS A 370 14.16 -11.02 12.91
CA LYS A 370 15.32 -10.78 12.04
C LYS A 370 15.54 -9.29 11.81
N SER A 371 14.46 -8.58 11.45
CA SER A 371 14.54 -7.13 11.20
C SER A 371 14.96 -6.33 12.42
N LEU A 372 14.61 -6.75 13.64
CA LEU A 372 15.08 -6.12 14.88
C LEU A 372 16.58 -6.36 15.10
N ALA A 373 17.06 -7.59 14.86
CA ALA A 373 18.49 -7.88 14.94
C ALA A 373 19.29 -7.04 13.93
N ASP A 374 18.77 -6.85 12.71
CA ASP A 374 19.41 -6.05 11.66
C ASP A 374 19.52 -4.55 11.99
N VAL A 375 18.75 -4.06 12.96
CA VAL A 375 18.72 -2.63 13.34
C VAL A 375 19.19 -2.36 14.77
N ALA A 376 19.65 -3.37 15.50
CA ALA A 376 20.10 -3.25 16.89
C ALA A 376 21.19 -2.17 17.07
N GLU A 377 22.10 -2.06 16.10
CA GLU A 377 23.16 -1.03 16.13
C GLU A 377 22.63 0.40 15.98
N LEU A 378 21.55 0.59 15.22
CA LEU A 378 20.94 1.91 15.03
C LEU A 378 20.16 2.39 16.24
N GLU A 379 19.52 1.46 16.95
CA GLU A 379 18.72 1.75 18.13
C GLU A 379 19.57 2.36 19.26
N GLY A 380 20.82 1.94 19.37
CA GLY A 380 21.78 2.47 20.34
C GLY A 380 22.30 3.88 20.03
N LEU A 381 22.01 4.44 18.85
CA LEU A 381 22.50 5.76 18.47
C LEU A 381 21.75 6.86 19.24
N LEU A 382 22.49 7.72 19.95
CA LEU A 382 21.94 8.89 20.66
C LEU A 382 21.06 9.78 19.77
N ALA A 383 21.43 9.92 18.49
CA ALA A 383 20.66 10.68 17.51
C ALA A 383 19.23 10.14 17.31
N PHE A 384 19.04 8.81 17.40
CA PHE A 384 17.73 8.19 17.32
C PHE A 384 16.94 8.37 18.63
N GLN A 385 17.60 8.24 19.78
CA GLN A 385 16.97 8.40 21.09
C GLN A 385 16.38 9.81 21.29
N GLY A 386 16.99 10.84 20.69
CA GLY A 386 16.46 12.20 20.69
C GLY A 386 15.32 12.47 19.69
N SER A 387 14.92 11.49 18.88
CA SER A 387 13.90 11.68 17.85
C SER A 387 12.47 11.64 18.42
N ARG A 388 11.52 12.31 17.74
CA ARG A 388 10.10 12.35 18.16
C ARG A 388 9.40 10.99 18.17
N ILE A 389 9.94 10.01 17.45
CA ILE A 389 9.35 8.68 17.34
C ILE A 389 9.84 7.71 18.42
N PHE A 390 10.89 8.09 19.17
CA PHE A 390 11.52 7.20 20.14
C PHE A 390 10.54 6.64 21.20
N PRO A 391 9.60 7.42 21.77
CA PRO A 391 8.64 6.89 22.73
C PRO A 391 7.72 5.80 22.12
N GLU A 392 7.23 6.00 20.90
CA GLU A 392 6.44 5.01 20.17
C GLU A 392 7.26 3.79 19.79
N TRP A 393 8.51 3.98 19.38
CA TRP A 393 9.45 2.91 19.06
C TRP A 393 9.73 2.02 20.28
N SER A 394 10.05 2.62 21.43
CA SER A 394 10.35 1.87 22.67
C SER A 394 9.16 0.99 23.07
N LYS A 395 7.94 1.55 23.08
CA LYS A 395 6.71 0.77 23.35
C LYS A 395 6.53 -0.38 22.37
N PHE A 396 6.81 -0.14 21.09
CA PHE A 396 6.75 -1.16 20.06
C PHE A 396 7.81 -2.26 20.26
N ALA A 397 9.05 -1.89 20.53
CA ALA A 397 10.16 -2.82 20.73
C ALA A 397 9.90 -3.72 21.94
N ASP A 398 9.44 -3.17 23.06
CA ASP A 398 9.08 -3.93 24.25
C ASP A 398 7.98 -4.97 23.94
N LEU A 399 6.90 -4.53 23.28
CA LEU A 399 5.83 -5.42 22.85
C LEU A 399 6.34 -6.52 21.92
N ALA A 400 7.18 -6.17 20.96
CA ALA A 400 7.76 -7.12 20.01
C ALA A 400 8.62 -8.17 20.73
N HIS A 401 9.47 -7.77 21.68
CA HIS A 401 10.28 -8.70 22.47
C HIS A 401 9.44 -9.66 23.32
N VAL A 402 8.38 -9.16 23.96
CA VAL A 402 7.43 -10.01 24.71
C VAL A 402 6.79 -11.05 23.79
N ARG A 403 6.33 -10.65 22.60
CA ARG A 403 5.68 -11.55 21.65
C ARG A 403 6.65 -12.50 20.96
N ILE A 404 7.88 -12.08 20.67
CA ILE A 404 8.94 -12.94 20.12
C ILE A 404 9.31 -14.03 21.15
N ARG A 405 9.44 -13.67 22.43
CA ARG A 405 9.65 -14.64 23.50
C ARG A 405 8.55 -15.70 23.50
N LEU A 406 7.29 -15.26 23.52
CA LEU A 406 6.15 -16.17 23.45
C LEU A 406 6.15 -17.05 22.20
N MET A 407 6.52 -16.50 21.04
CA MET A 407 6.67 -17.26 19.80
C MET A 407 7.75 -18.34 19.93
N ASN A 408 8.88 -18.03 20.55
CA ASN A 408 9.96 -19.00 20.77
C ASN A 408 9.52 -20.11 21.73
N GLU A 409 8.81 -19.77 22.81
CA GLU A 409 8.23 -20.74 23.72
C GLU A 409 7.21 -21.66 23.02
N TYR A 410 6.36 -21.06 22.18
CA TYR A 410 5.40 -21.80 21.36
C TYR A 410 6.11 -22.76 20.40
N ASN A 411 7.18 -22.32 19.75
CA ASN A 411 7.99 -23.17 18.86
C ASN A 411 8.71 -24.29 19.63
N ALA A 412 9.10 -24.06 20.87
CA ALA A 412 9.71 -25.05 21.76
C ALA A 412 8.68 -26.06 22.33
N GLY A 413 7.39 -25.91 21.99
CA GLY A 413 6.34 -26.79 22.47
C GLY A 413 5.93 -26.53 23.92
N MET A 414 6.36 -25.45 24.56
CA MET A 414 5.97 -25.13 25.95
C MET A 414 4.50 -24.72 26.07
N HIS A 415 3.89 -24.29 24.97
CA HIS A 415 2.46 -23.98 24.89
C HIS A 415 1.66 -25.20 24.40
N ILE A 416 1.86 -26.37 25.03
CA ILE A 416 0.98 -27.53 24.80
C ILE A 416 -0.41 -27.12 25.29
N SER A 417 -1.28 -26.75 24.35
CA SER A 417 -2.64 -26.41 24.71
C SER A 417 -3.29 -27.63 25.37
N ARG A 418 -3.53 -27.57 26.68
CA ARG A 418 -4.54 -28.42 27.30
C ARG A 418 -5.88 -28.02 26.70
N LYS A 419 -6.72 -29.00 26.43
CA LYS A 419 -8.09 -28.79 25.93
C LYS A 419 -9.06 -29.44 26.89
N VAL A 420 -10.25 -28.85 26.95
CA VAL A 420 -11.41 -29.42 27.63
C VAL A 420 -12.22 -30.16 26.60
N CYS A 421 -12.81 -31.29 26.98
CA CYS A 421 -13.80 -31.96 26.15
C CYS A 421 -14.99 -31.03 25.87
N SER A 422 -15.37 -30.88 24.59
CA SER A 422 -16.50 -30.06 24.16
C SER A 422 -17.85 -30.63 24.61
N ASN A 423 -17.94 -31.94 24.89
CA ASN A 423 -19.05 -32.48 25.66
C ASN A 423 -19.00 -31.94 27.09
N ILE A 424 -19.92 -31.03 27.42
CA ILE A 424 -19.98 -30.34 28.70
C ILE A 424 -20.11 -31.27 29.91
N ASP A 425 -20.73 -32.44 29.72
CA ASP A 425 -20.91 -33.39 30.82
C ASP A 425 -19.61 -34.13 31.15
N CYS A 426 -18.67 -34.21 30.20
CA CYS A 426 -17.42 -34.94 30.38
C CYS A 426 -16.37 -34.15 31.19
N ARG A 427 -16.18 -32.86 30.88
CA ARG A 427 -15.25 -31.92 31.56
C ARG A 427 -13.77 -32.34 31.59
N LEU A 428 -13.40 -33.41 30.90
CA LEU A 428 -12.05 -33.94 30.93
C LEU A 428 -11.07 -32.94 30.32
N VAL A 429 -9.96 -32.67 31.02
CA VAL A 429 -8.89 -31.77 30.57
C VAL A 429 -7.62 -32.58 30.30
N LYS A 430 -7.18 -32.62 29.04
CA LYS A 430 -6.00 -33.40 28.61
C LYS A 430 -5.12 -32.59 27.63
N PRO A 431 -3.89 -33.04 27.33
CA PRO A 431 -3.13 -32.51 26.21
C PRO A 431 -3.95 -32.59 24.91
N LYS A 432 -3.94 -31.55 24.07
CA LYS A 432 -4.69 -31.49 22.79
C LYS A 432 -4.46 -32.72 21.89
N THR A 433 -3.26 -33.29 21.91
CA THR A 433 -2.89 -34.49 21.13
C THR A 433 -3.68 -35.74 21.51
N GLN A 434 -4.33 -35.74 22.68
CA GLN A 434 -5.13 -36.85 23.18
C GLN A 434 -6.63 -36.68 22.92
N PHE A 435 -7.04 -35.60 22.24
CA PHE A 435 -8.44 -35.38 21.86
C PHE A 435 -8.69 -35.74 20.40
N LEU A 436 -9.83 -36.39 20.15
CA LEU A 436 -10.47 -36.44 18.85
C LEU A 436 -10.96 -35.03 18.48
N ARG A 437 -11.00 -34.74 17.19
CA ARG A 437 -11.40 -33.43 16.68
C ARG A 437 -12.57 -33.60 15.72
N CYS A 438 -13.57 -32.73 15.82
CA CYS A 438 -14.66 -32.71 14.85
C CYS A 438 -14.09 -32.52 13.43
N SER A 439 -14.39 -33.41 12.50
CA SER A 439 -13.83 -33.33 11.13
C SER A 439 -14.40 -32.16 10.32
N ALA A 440 -15.59 -31.68 10.65
CA ALA A 440 -16.30 -30.64 9.88
C ALA A 440 -15.92 -29.21 10.29
N CYS A 441 -16.12 -28.83 11.56
CA CYS A 441 -15.73 -27.50 12.04
C CYS A 441 -14.27 -27.45 12.49
N GLU A 442 -13.75 -28.59 12.94
CA GLU A 442 -12.50 -28.74 13.67
C GLU A 442 -12.32 -27.78 14.87
N GLY A 443 -13.42 -27.24 15.38
CA GLY A 443 -13.49 -26.46 16.61
C GLY A 443 -13.69 -27.33 17.85
N GLY A 444 -14.53 -28.37 17.74
CA GLY A 444 -14.82 -29.30 18.83
C GLY A 444 -13.70 -30.31 19.09
N TYR A 445 -13.40 -30.55 20.36
CA TYR A 445 -12.42 -31.52 20.85
C TYR A 445 -13.10 -32.52 21.79
N TYR A 446 -12.95 -33.82 21.55
CA TYR A 446 -13.64 -34.87 22.31
C TYR A 446 -12.67 -35.91 22.80
N CYS A 447 -12.79 -36.33 24.06
CA CYS A 447 -11.91 -37.37 24.60
C CYS A 447 -12.17 -38.73 23.93
N PHE A 448 -13.41 -38.99 23.53
CA PHE A 448 -13.88 -40.23 22.89
C PHE A 448 -15.01 -39.94 21.89
N VAL A 449 -15.30 -40.91 21.03
CA VAL A 449 -16.39 -40.82 20.02
C VAL A 449 -17.74 -40.63 20.71
N ASP A 450 -17.98 -41.31 21.84
CA ASP A 450 -19.24 -41.18 22.59
C ASP A 450 -19.51 -39.74 23.04
N CYS A 451 -18.46 -39.01 23.46
CA CYS A 451 -18.58 -37.60 23.80
C CYS A 451 -18.88 -36.73 22.57
N GLN A 452 -18.30 -37.06 21.42
CA GLN A 452 -18.62 -36.37 20.17
C GLN A 452 -20.08 -36.60 19.77
N SER A 453 -20.58 -37.84 19.85
CA SER A 453 -21.96 -38.19 19.53
C SER A 453 -22.95 -37.53 20.49
N ALA A 454 -22.64 -37.49 21.79
CA ALA A 454 -23.45 -36.81 22.78
C ALA A 454 -23.56 -35.29 22.52
N ASP A 455 -22.42 -34.62 22.30
CA ASP A 455 -22.40 -33.18 21.99
C ASP A 455 -23.06 -32.88 20.63
N TRP A 456 -22.91 -33.77 19.64
CA TRP A 456 -23.60 -33.67 18.36
C TRP A 456 -25.12 -33.62 18.53
N ALA A 457 -25.69 -34.56 19.30
CA ALA A 457 -27.11 -34.62 19.61
C ALA A 457 -27.58 -33.44 20.48
N ALA A 458 -26.71 -32.91 21.34
CA ALA A 458 -26.99 -31.78 22.22
C ALA A 458 -27.00 -30.41 21.52
N GLY A 459 -26.75 -30.36 20.21
CA GLY A 459 -26.86 -29.13 19.41
C GLY A 459 -25.58 -28.71 18.69
N HIS A 460 -24.46 -29.42 18.85
CA HIS A 460 -23.24 -29.10 18.10
C HIS A 460 -23.48 -29.18 16.58
N GLN A 461 -24.40 -30.01 16.09
CA GLN A 461 -24.73 -30.08 14.66
C GLN A 461 -25.05 -28.70 14.04
N GLN A 462 -25.81 -27.86 14.75
CA GLN A 462 -26.21 -26.53 14.26
C GLN A 462 -25.01 -25.59 14.24
N SER A 463 -24.31 -25.47 15.38
CA SER A 463 -23.13 -24.60 15.50
C SER A 463 -21.93 -25.08 14.68
N CYS A 464 -21.82 -26.38 14.38
CA CYS A 464 -20.74 -26.96 13.59
C CYS A 464 -20.71 -26.36 12.17
N ARG A 465 -21.88 -26.21 11.55
CA ARG A 465 -22.02 -25.61 10.23
C ARG A 465 -21.57 -24.15 10.23
N GLU A 466 -22.03 -23.38 11.22
CA GLU A 466 -21.67 -21.97 11.37
C GLU A 466 -20.17 -21.80 11.62
N LEU A 467 -19.60 -22.61 12.52
CA LEU A 467 -18.15 -22.60 12.81
C LEU A 467 -17.33 -23.03 11.59
N SER A 468 -17.80 -24.01 10.82
CA SER A 468 -17.13 -24.43 9.58
C SER A 468 -17.16 -23.33 8.52
N LEU A 469 -18.30 -22.66 8.33
CA LEU A 469 -18.45 -21.52 7.42
C LEU A 469 -17.62 -20.31 7.87
N ALA A 470 -17.71 -19.94 9.15
CA ALA A 470 -16.91 -18.87 9.74
C ALA A 470 -15.43 -19.17 9.58
N ARG A 471 -15.03 -20.44 9.74
CA ARG A 471 -13.64 -20.85 9.53
C ARG A 471 -13.20 -20.68 8.07
N LEU A 472 -14.02 -21.07 7.10
CA LEU A 472 -13.70 -20.90 5.67
C LEU A 472 -13.51 -19.40 5.33
N ARG A 473 -14.34 -18.53 5.90
CA ARG A 473 -14.25 -17.07 5.73
C ARG A 473 -13.00 -16.49 6.42
N LEU A 474 -12.82 -16.78 7.71
CA LEU A 474 -11.79 -16.16 8.56
C LEU A 474 -10.38 -16.71 8.37
N PHE A 475 -10.24 -17.96 7.91
CA PHE A 475 -8.94 -18.63 7.80
C PHE A 475 -8.54 -18.96 6.38
N GLY A 476 -9.37 -18.72 5.37
CA GLY A 476 -9.02 -18.96 3.96
C GLY A 476 -7.73 -18.25 3.53
N THR A 477 -7.40 -17.13 4.17
CA THR A 477 -6.16 -16.36 3.90
C THR A 477 -5.03 -16.63 4.89
N ARG A 478 -5.27 -17.27 6.04
CA ARG A 478 -4.31 -17.39 7.15
C ARG A 478 -3.63 -18.75 7.17
N SER A 479 -2.34 -18.78 7.51
CA SER A 479 -1.66 -20.05 7.73
C SER A 479 -2.19 -20.76 8.98
N LYS A 480 -2.18 -22.09 8.97
CA LYS A 480 -2.53 -22.91 10.15
C LYS A 480 -1.65 -22.55 11.36
N ARG A 481 -0.39 -22.20 11.11
CA ARG A 481 0.58 -21.83 12.15
C ARG A 481 0.25 -20.49 12.79
N ASP A 482 -0.06 -19.47 11.99
CA ASP A 482 -0.51 -18.17 12.51
C ASP A 482 -1.76 -18.32 13.39
N THR A 483 -2.73 -19.12 12.92
CA THR A 483 -3.96 -19.39 13.67
C THR A 483 -3.68 -20.10 14.99
N SER A 484 -2.76 -21.07 15.00
CA SER A 484 -2.40 -21.79 16.22
C SER A 484 -1.63 -20.92 17.20
N PHE A 485 -0.72 -20.07 16.70
CA PHE A 485 0.05 -19.15 17.54
C PHE A 485 -0.84 -18.06 18.15
N LEU A 486 -1.76 -17.48 17.37
CA LEU A 486 -2.72 -16.50 17.89
C LEU A 486 -3.50 -17.04 19.09
N ARG A 487 -3.89 -18.32 19.06
CA ARG A 487 -4.55 -18.95 20.22
C ARG A 487 -3.63 -19.04 21.43
N ALA A 488 -2.34 -19.32 21.24
CA ALA A 488 -1.36 -19.32 22.32
C ALA A 488 -1.16 -17.90 22.87
N LEU A 489 -1.10 -16.88 22.00
CA LEU A 489 -1.05 -15.47 22.39
C LEU A 489 -2.26 -15.07 23.24
N VAL A 490 -3.47 -15.32 22.75
CA VAL A 490 -4.70 -15.02 23.49
C VAL A 490 -4.73 -15.73 24.83
N HIS A 491 -4.31 -17.01 24.89
CA HIS A 491 -4.27 -17.76 26.13
C HIS A 491 -3.25 -17.17 27.12
N SER A 492 -2.06 -16.80 26.65
CA SER A 492 -1.02 -16.14 27.45
C SER A 492 -1.52 -14.81 28.02
N ASP A 493 -2.13 -13.97 27.18
CA ASP A 493 -2.64 -12.67 27.60
C ASP A 493 -3.83 -12.80 28.55
N TYR A 494 -4.74 -13.75 28.29
CA TYR A 494 -5.82 -14.09 29.21
C TYR A 494 -5.27 -14.49 30.59
N ASN A 495 -4.31 -15.42 30.65
CA ASN A 495 -3.74 -15.87 31.92
C ASN A 495 -3.09 -14.71 32.68
N ARG A 496 -2.39 -13.81 31.97
CA ARG A 496 -1.78 -12.62 32.57
C ARG A 496 -2.83 -11.64 33.11
N SER A 497 -3.95 -11.49 32.42
CA SER A 497 -5.02 -10.55 32.80
C SER A 497 -6.13 -11.19 33.63
N ARG A 498 -6.01 -12.47 33.96
CA ARG A 498 -7.09 -13.28 34.52
C ARG A 498 -7.62 -12.72 35.84
N GLY A 499 -6.74 -12.32 36.76
CA GLY A 499 -7.13 -11.71 38.03
C GLY A 499 -7.93 -10.43 37.83
N ALA A 500 -7.50 -9.56 36.91
CA ALA A 500 -8.21 -8.33 36.57
C ALA A 500 -9.57 -8.58 35.90
N ILE A 501 -9.65 -9.59 35.01
CA ILE A 501 -10.91 -10.03 34.38
C ILE A 501 -11.91 -10.51 35.44
N LEU A 502 -11.45 -11.35 36.36
CA LEU A 502 -12.25 -11.89 37.46
C LEU A 502 -12.78 -10.77 38.36
N LEU A 503 -11.91 -9.85 38.73
CA LEU A 503 -12.26 -8.66 39.50
C LEU A 503 -13.33 -7.83 38.81
N GLN A 504 -13.11 -7.49 37.54
CA GLN A 504 -14.07 -6.71 36.76
C GLN A 504 -15.44 -7.39 36.69
N HIS A 505 -15.47 -8.71 36.46
CA HIS A 505 -16.73 -9.46 36.45
C HIS A 505 -17.48 -9.45 37.79
N MET A 506 -16.76 -9.47 38.90
CA MET A 506 -17.39 -9.38 40.21
C MET A 506 -18.03 -8.01 40.45
N PHE A 507 -17.39 -6.92 39.98
CA PHE A 507 -17.96 -5.58 40.08
C PHE A 507 -19.17 -5.42 39.18
N ASP A 508 -19.08 -5.86 37.92
CA ASP A 508 -20.17 -5.77 36.95
C ASP A 508 -21.39 -6.60 37.40
N GLY A 509 -21.15 -7.75 38.04
CA GLY A 509 -22.18 -8.66 38.55
C GLY A 509 -23.04 -8.11 39.70
N ARG A 510 -22.67 -6.95 40.28
CA ARG A 510 -23.51 -6.25 41.28
C ARG A 510 -24.77 -5.64 40.68
N VAL A 511 -24.75 -5.30 39.39
CA VAL A 511 -25.84 -4.58 38.73
C VAL A 511 -26.82 -5.53 38.03
N ASN A 512 -26.33 -6.69 37.58
CA ASN A 512 -27.10 -7.86 37.15
C ASN A 512 -26.09 -8.97 36.84
N PRO A 513 -26.09 -10.16 37.49
CA PRO A 513 -25.14 -11.21 37.17
C PRO A 513 -25.39 -11.68 35.73
N PRO A 514 -24.51 -11.36 34.76
CA PRO A 514 -24.74 -11.83 33.41
C PRO A 514 -24.51 -13.34 33.38
N THR A 515 -25.38 -14.08 32.72
CA THR A 515 -25.23 -15.53 32.49
C THR A 515 -23.97 -15.84 31.67
N PHE A 516 -23.46 -14.86 30.91
CA PHE A 516 -22.30 -14.98 30.04
C PHE A 516 -21.46 -13.71 30.03
N SER A 517 -20.14 -13.89 29.96
CA SER A 517 -19.17 -12.82 30.04
C SER A 517 -18.19 -12.92 28.88
N THR A 518 -18.21 -11.93 27.97
CA THR A 518 -17.30 -11.93 26.82
C THR A 518 -16.10 -11.07 27.12
N VAL A 519 -14.90 -11.62 26.87
CA VAL A 519 -13.63 -10.90 27.02
C VAL A 519 -13.14 -10.51 25.64
N TRP A 520 -13.02 -9.21 25.41
CA TRP A 520 -12.51 -8.67 24.16
C TRP A 520 -11.03 -8.35 24.33
N LEU A 521 -10.18 -8.94 23.49
CA LEU A 521 -8.76 -8.63 23.41
C LEU A 521 -8.51 -7.80 22.15
N ASP A 522 -8.33 -6.50 22.34
CA ASP A 522 -8.10 -5.58 21.23
C ASP A 522 -6.61 -5.40 20.96
N TYR A 523 -6.09 -6.17 20.00
CA TYR A 523 -4.71 -6.03 19.52
C TYR A 523 -4.51 -4.92 18.48
N SER A 524 -5.55 -4.15 18.12
CA SER A 524 -5.38 -2.93 17.32
C SER A 524 -4.69 -1.83 18.11
N THR A 525 -4.75 -1.91 19.44
CA THR A 525 -3.96 -1.08 20.35
C THR A 525 -2.75 -1.88 20.83
N SER A 526 -1.57 -1.25 20.89
CA SER A 526 -0.34 -1.89 21.36
C SER A 526 -0.44 -2.46 22.79
N ALA A 527 -1.45 -2.05 23.56
CA ALA A 527 -1.66 -2.46 24.95
C ALA A 527 -2.42 -3.79 25.09
N GLY A 528 -2.99 -4.35 24.01
CA GLY A 528 -3.86 -5.54 24.14
C GLY A 528 -5.01 -5.25 25.10
N LEU A 529 -5.70 -4.12 24.89
CA LEU A 529 -6.70 -3.62 25.81
C LEU A 529 -7.78 -4.67 26.04
N LEU A 530 -8.02 -4.95 27.32
CA LEU A 530 -9.07 -5.82 27.80
C LEU A 530 -10.35 -5.00 27.96
N LEU A 531 -11.39 -5.34 27.20
CA LEU A 531 -12.73 -4.82 27.45
C LEU A 531 -13.61 -5.99 27.87
N THR A 532 -14.23 -5.89 29.04
CA THR A 532 -15.40 -6.72 29.38
C THR A 532 -16.62 -5.95 28.91
N ALA A 533 -17.48 -6.60 28.13
CA ALA A 533 -18.79 -6.06 27.82
C ALA A 533 -19.83 -7.10 28.24
N PRO A 534 -20.92 -6.71 28.94
CA PRO A 534 -22.09 -7.56 29.02
C PRO A 534 -22.52 -7.86 27.59
N GLN A 535 -22.83 -9.12 27.28
CA GLN A 535 -23.38 -9.43 25.97
C GLN A 535 -24.66 -8.59 25.77
N PRO A 536 -24.82 -7.88 24.64
CA PRO A 536 -26.13 -7.37 24.30
C PRO A 536 -27.11 -8.55 24.29
N PRO A 537 -28.33 -8.41 24.84
CA PRO A 537 -29.33 -9.45 24.72
C PRO A 537 -29.45 -9.81 23.24
N PHE A 538 -29.46 -11.12 22.93
CA PHE A 538 -29.71 -11.57 21.57
C PHE A 538 -30.97 -10.84 21.05
N PRO A 539 -30.95 -10.30 19.82
CA PRO A 539 -32.15 -9.70 19.26
C PRO A 539 -33.26 -10.76 19.32
N PRO A 540 -34.44 -10.44 19.89
CA PRO A 540 -35.47 -11.43 20.10
C PRO A 540 -35.79 -12.12 18.78
N ALA A 541 -35.80 -13.45 18.83
CA ALA A 541 -36.29 -14.35 17.80
C ALA A 541 -37.45 -13.72 17.00
N THR A 542 -37.24 -13.43 15.71
CA THR A 542 -38.25 -12.77 14.88
C THR A 542 -39.36 -13.71 14.41
N THR A 543 -39.25 -15.01 14.69
CA THR A 543 -40.24 -16.01 14.31
C THR A 543 -40.66 -16.93 15.47
N PRO A 544 -41.94 -17.35 15.56
CA PRO A 544 -42.45 -18.18 16.66
C PRO A 544 -41.79 -19.56 16.83
N GLY A 545 -40.99 -20.03 15.86
CA GLY A 545 -40.18 -21.26 15.97
C GLY A 545 -38.78 -21.05 16.54
N GLU A 546 -38.30 -19.81 16.62
CA GLU A 546 -36.98 -19.47 17.15
C GLU A 546 -37.01 -19.30 18.69
N GLU A 547 -38.15 -19.02 19.31
CA GLU A 547 -38.27 -18.96 20.78
C GLU A 547 -37.99 -20.31 21.48
N GLU A 548 -38.37 -21.43 20.86
CA GLU A 548 -38.10 -22.78 21.40
C GLU A 548 -36.62 -23.16 21.19
N ASN A 549 -36.00 -22.64 20.13
CA ASN A 549 -34.57 -22.78 19.84
C ASN A 549 -33.72 -21.87 20.76
N GLU A 550 -34.17 -20.66 21.09
CA GLU A 550 -33.56 -19.77 22.10
C GLU A 550 -33.67 -20.36 23.52
N ARG A 551 -34.78 -21.03 23.86
CA ARG A 551 -34.89 -21.76 25.14
C ARG A 551 -33.95 -22.96 25.22
N HIS A 552 -33.64 -23.60 24.10
CA HIS A 552 -32.62 -24.66 24.03
C HIS A 552 -31.18 -24.12 24.07
N ILE A 553 -30.89 -23.01 23.37
CA ILE A 553 -29.60 -22.31 23.40
C ILE A 553 -29.31 -21.76 24.81
N ASN A 554 -30.30 -21.17 25.50
CA ASN A 554 -30.14 -20.64 26.87
C ASN A 554 -30.02 -21.74 27.94
N ARG A 555 -30.38 -22.99 27.65
CA ARG A 555 -30.16 -24.15 28.54
C ARG A 555 -28.84 -24.88 28.28
N GLY A 556 -28.20 -24.61 27.13
CA GLY A 556 -26.89 -25.14 26.78
C GLY A 556 -25.77 -24.28 27.37
N ASN A 557 -25.23 -24.68 28.52
CA ASN A 557 -23.94 -24.16 28.98
C ASN A 557 -22.88 -24.52 27.91
N MET A 558 -22.36 -23.55 27.17
CA MET A 558 -21.40 -23.78 26.11
C MET A 558 -20.03 -23.22 26.53
N GLN A 559 -19.13 -24.08 27.01
CA GLN A 559 -17.72 -23.73 27.21
C GLN A 559 -16.95 -23.94 25.90
N ASN A 560 -17.05 -22.98 24.99
CA ASN A 560 -16.19 -22.95 23.82
C ASN A 560 -15.32 -21.70 23.82
N HIS A 561 -14.00 -21.88 23.85
CA HIS A 561 -13.05 -20.82 23.55
C HIS A 561 -13.03 -20.57 22.05
N HIS A 562 -13.92 -19.71 21.58
CA HIS A 562 -13.89 -19.21 20.21
C HIS A 562 -13.04 -17.95 20.18
N VAL A 563 -11.90 -18.01 19.48
CA VAL A 563 -11.23 -16.80 19.00
C VAL A 563 -11.93 -16.41 17.70
N VAL A 564 -12.78 -15.38 17.74
CA VAL A 564 -13.35 -14.79 16.52
C VAL A 564 -12.55 -13.54 16.22
N LEU A 565 -11.86 -13.49 15.08
CA LEU A 565 -11.24 -12.26 14.61
C LEU A 565 -12.22 -11.59 13.64
N ALA A 566 -12.62 -10.34 13.88
CA ALA A 566 -13.38 -9.61 12.86
C ALA A 566 -12.52 -9.42 11.60
N GLU A 567 -13.08 -9.70 10.41
CA GLU A 567 -12.36 -9.64 9.13
C GLU A 567 -11.66 -8.29 8.93
N GLY A 568 -10.37 -8.32 8.61
CA GLY A 568 -9.58 -7.11 8.40
C GLY A 568 -9.18 -6.33 9.67
N SER A 569 -9.60 -6.77 10.85
CA SER A 569 -9.21 -6.15 12.12
C SER A 569 -8.20 -7.01 12.90
N ALA A 570 -7.43 -6.36 13.78
CA ALA A 570 -6.63 -7.04 14.79
C ALA A 570 -7.43 -7.31 16.08
N LYS A 571 -8.76 -7.21 16.05
CA LYS A 571 -9.60 -7.50 17.21
C LYS A 571 -9.80 -9.00 17.33
N ALA A 572 -9.45 -9.57 18.48
CA ALA A 572 -9.71 -10.95 18.84
C ALA A 572 -10.78 -11.01 19.92
N ASP A 573 -11.91 -11.59 19.55
CA ASP A 573 -12.99 -11.87 20.47
C ASP A 573 -12.66 -13.21 21.11
N LEU A 574 -12.51 -13.24 22.43
CA LEU A 574 -12.51 -14.50 23.15
C LEU A 574 -13.76 -14.60 24.02
N ILE A 575 -14.65 -15.52 23.64
CA ILE A 575 -15.79 -15.85 24.48
C ILE A 575 -15.32 -16.81 25.56
N PHE A 576 -15.50 -16.42 26.82
CA PHE A 576 -15.25 -17.26 28.00
C PHE A 576 -16.56 -17.51 28.75
N GLN A 577 -16.64 -18.67 29.41
CA GLN A 577 -17.69 -18.93 30.38
C GLN A 577 -17.02 -19.34 31.69
N MET A 578 -17.18 -18.51 32.71
CA MET A 578 -16.52 -18.66 34.00
C MET A 578 -17.55 -18.98 35.08
N HIS A 579 -17.31 -20.04 35.84
CA HIS A 579 -18.13 -20.45 36.98
C HIS A 579 -17.23 -20.53 38.21
N ILE A 580 -17.38 -19.59 39.15
CA ILE A 580 -16.72 -19.64 40.48
C ILE A 580 -17.44 -20.69 41.29
N ARG A 581 -16.78 -21.80 41.61
CA ARG A 581 -17.43 -23.00 42.18
C ARG A 581 -17.28 -23.06 43.69
N ASP A 582 -16.18 -22.58 44.25
CA ASP A 582 -15.98 -22.58 45.69
C ASP A 582 -16.81 -21.47 46.36
N PRO A 583 -17.78 -21.82 47.23
CA PRO A 583 -18.54 -20.84 47.99
C PRO A 583 -17.64 -19.93 48.85
N ARG A 584 -16.50 -20.43 49.34
CA ARG A 584 -15.56 -19.66 50.19
C ARG A 584 -14.87 -18.57 49.39
N VAL A 585 -14.36 -18.91 48.21
CA VAL A 585 -13.77 -17.94 47.29
C VAL A 585 -14.82 -16.92 46.90
N ARG A 586 -16.04 -17.35 46.56
CA ARG A 586 -17.16 -16.44 46.27
C ARG A 586 -17.50 -15.50 47.43
N ASP A 587 -17.55 -16.01 48.65
CA ASP A 587 -17.91 -15.24 49.84
C ASP A 587 -16.79 -14.28 50.27
N GLU A 588 -15.53 -14.67 50.15
CA GLU A 588 -14.38 -13.82 50.42
C GLU A 588 -14.25 -12.71 49.38
N LEU A 589 -14.46 -13.04 48.11
CA LEU A 589 -14.55 -12.09 47.02
C LEU A 589 -15.70 -11.09 47.20
N ARG A 590 -16.87 -11.54 47.69
CA ARG A 590 -17.96 -10.65 48.12
C ARG A 590 -17.54 -9.74 49.28
N ARG A 591 -16.84 -10.28 50.28
CA ARG A 591 -16.35 -9.51 51.44
C ARG A 591 -15.42 -8.38 51.00
N ILE A 592 -14.43 -8.69 50.17
CA ILE A 592 -13.48 -7.70 49.62
C ILE A 592 -14.23 -6.65 48.80
N SER A 593 -15.16 -7.09 47.95
CA SER A 593 -15.99 -6.20 47.15
C SER A 593 -16.82 -5.24 48.04
N ASN A 594 -17.43 -5.74 49.12
CA ASN A 594 -18.29 -4.96 50.02
C ASN A 594 -17.55 -3.91 50.84
N ASN A 595 -16.23 -4.02 50.96
CA ASN A 595 -15.40 -3.04 51.66
C ASN A 595 -14.91 -1.90 50.75
N LEU A 596 -15.24 -1.91 49.46
CA LEU A 596 -14.89 -0.83 48.54
C LEU A 596 -15.93 0.29 48.60
N PRO A 597 -15.51 1.57 48.56
CA PRO A 597 -16.40 2.72 48.71
C PRO A 597 -17.48 2.77 47.63
N GLU A 598 -18.74 2.96 48.05
CA GLU A 598 -19.89 3.08 47.15
C GLU A 598 -19.81 4.36 46.30
N GLY A 599 -19.96 4.23 44.97
CA GLY A 599 -20.16 5.37 44.07
C GLY A 599 -19.01 5.72 43.12
N GLY A 600 -17.87 5.01 43.17
CA GLY A 600 -16.83 5.14 42.16
C GLY A 600 -16.92 4.01 41.13
N HIS A 601 -17.07 4.34 39.84
CA HIS A 601 -16.47 3.51 38.78
C HIS A 601 -14.95 3.60 38.94
N ALA A 602 -14.40 3.03 40.01
CA ALA A 602 -12.97 2.92 40.19
C ALA A 602 -12.47 1.93 39.14
N ASP A 603 -11.62 2.41 38.23
CA ASP A 603 -10.85 1.55 37.36
C ASP A 603 -10.17 0.50 38.24
N VAL A 604 -10.35 -0.79 37.98
CA VAL A 604 -9.72 -1.87 38.78
C VAL A 604 -8.20 -1.70 38.82
N LEU A 605 -7.63 -1.01 37.82
CA LEU A 605 -6.22 -0.61 37.77
C LEU A 605 -5.83 0.47 38.79
N SER A 606 -6.79 1.12 39.47
CA SER A 606 -6.58 2.09 40.53
C SER A 606 -6.61 1.50 41.94
N LEU A 607 -6.89 0.20 42.11
CA LEU A 607 -6.75 -0.48 43.40
C LEU A 607 -5.27 -0.49 43.83
N GLU A 608 -5.01 -0.38 45.14
CA GLU A 608 -3.65 -0.53 45.67
C GLU A 608 -3.05 -1.90 45.28
N PRO A 609 -1.75 -1.98 44.94
CA PRO A 609 -1.11 -3.21 44.52
C PRO A 609 -1.34 -4.40 45.46
N ALA A 610 -1.27 -4.18 46.79
CA ALA A 610 -1.44 -5.23 47.78
C ALA A 610 -2.82 -5.90 47.73
N THR A 611 -3.89 -5.13 47.55
CA THR A 611 -5.25 -5.66 47.41
C THR A 611 -5.42 -6.44 46.11
N ARG A 612 -4.76 -6.00 45.04
CA ARG A 612 -4.76 -6.69 43.75
C ARG A 612 -4.02 -8.03 43.84
N ASP A 613 -2.91 -8.07 44.54
CA ASP A 613 -2.10 -9.26 44.76
C ASP A 613 -2.83 -10.28 45.65
N GLU A 614 -3.50 -9.84 46.72
CA GLU A 614 -4.31 -10.70 47.60
C GLU A 614 -5.47 -11.38 46.85
N ILE A 615 -6.19 -10.61 46.03
CA ILE A 615 -7.28 -11.15 45.21
C ILE A 615 -6.75 -12.10 44.15
N THR A 616 -5.62 -11.77 43.53
CA THR A 616 -4.99 -12.65 42.54
C THR A 616 -4.56 -13.98 43.16
N ALA A 617 -3.96 -13.95 44.35
CA ALA A 617 -3.57 -15.16 45.09
C ALA A 617 -4.77 -16.04 45.45
N LEU A 618 -5.87 -15.47 45.92
CA LEU A 618 -7.11 -16.21 46.20
C LEU A 618 -7.68 -16.88 44.94
N LEU A 619 -7.60 -16.20 43.80
CA LEU A 619 -8.08 -16.70 42.51
C LEU A 619 -7.12 -17.72 41.87
N GLU A 620 -5.83 -17.71 42.20
CA GLU A 620 -4.86 -18.70 41.76
C GLU A 620 -5.05 -20.05 42.50
N ILE A 621 -5.42 -19.99 43.79
CA ILE A 621 -5.70 -21.19 44.61
C ILE A 621 -6.88 -22.00 44.04
N GLU A 622 -7.99 -21.36 43.65
CA GLU A 622 -9.18 -22.05 43.09
C GLU A 622 -8.86 -22.72 41.72
N VAL A 623 -7.73 -22.40 41.10
CA VAL A 623 -7.39 -22.81 39.73
C VAL A 623 -6.41 -23.94 39.71
N GLU A 624 -5.44 -23.92 40.61
CA GLU A 624 -4.59 -25.07 40.87
C GLU A 624 -5.41 -26.26 41.35
N GLU A 625 -6.48 -26.06 42.12
CA GLU A 625 -7.42 -27.13 42.50
C GLU A 625 -8.28 -27.66 41.34
N ILE A 626 -8.39 -26.93 40.22
CA ILE A 626 -9.11 -27.36 39.00
C ILE A 626 -8.18 -28.07 37.99
N HIS A 627 -6.85 -28.01 38.17
CA HIS A 627 -5.85 -28.48 37.20
C HIS A 627 -5.37 -29.91 37.37
#